data_AF-A0A485L223-F1
#
_entry.id   AF-A0A485L223-F1
#
_cell.length_a   1.000
_cell.length_b   1.000
_cell.length_c   1.000
_cell.angle_alpha   90.00
_cell.angle_beta   90.00
_cell.angle_gamma   90.00
#
_symmetry.space_group_name_H-M   'P 1'
#
loop_
_entity.id
_entity.type
_entity.pdbx_description
1 polymer ?
#
loop_
_entity_poly.entity_id
_entity_poly.type
_entity_poly.pdbx_seq_one_letter_code
_entity_poly.pdbx_strand_id
1 'polypeptide(L)'
;MHRSNRTPRVRFNRRSVVLSSIFTLNLLVLPLEVYMYEVSPFERTGFRAPPLFPGAYGPQSNPDAFVPVFQALYNDSSQVYSYDRMNLLDVICTTLPRNQSLCDSSATILHTHVGAFYYPKDLQNHLAKLTCTAPSPNGVARSWHFRLFGHITSTSVVWLDDATSDPFGSTSTIHYLFIPLRQPMAWLVFKLAARLAMWNYIVYLIVHRYVRHVCHLGHLLETHQMHEGSSAVRFDIVVGEPTPVIVAHPLICLFFIADMWVSAEYFGLACLRVSQLSNLFCFFLGLLFCARMMWFAVAVLMTTNAILKRRRKHFQSSPVDTTTLTVLAAVLGTVAIHVQAVSPVVLEFYAFLFNAATVVNETGQVTGLECGYAMAVASVTLGCVPAALVFSTSLRPTKQAVGQRLRRMSTRLGISPRTVDVAGTTEQPRHYVESMFGFSDLKQRLTLWLCCGHRANIENICYGGSAYRLFHVDAAYRTERTISQRDTDCFVFGFDATNRLVEVTRVSLVANIDMTLPRHRRGVAPTVEDTAPQNVSTLAVGRVFIGPRCDVGALPSTSLRHGACGSAWVA
;
A
#
# COMPACT_ATOMS: atom_id res chain seq x y z
N MET A 1 -1.79 15.20 -55.43
CA MET A 1 -3.20 15.56 -55.16
C MET A 1 -3.40 15.69 -53.65
N HIS A 2 -4.02 16.79 -53.23
CA HIS A 2 -4.00 17.37 -51.88
C HIS A 2 -4.22 16.40 -50.71
N ARG A 3 -3.18 16.19 -49.87
CA ARG A 3 -3.38 15.87 -48.45
C ARG A 3 -4.02 17.11 -47.82
N SER A 4 -5.34 17.11 -47.66
CA SER A 4 -5.99 18.17 -46.88
C SER A 4 -5.43 18.08 -45.47
N ASN A 5 -4.84 19.16 -44.95
CA ASN A 5 -4.44 19.34 -43.55
C ASN A 5 -5.69 19.32 -42.65
N ARG A 6 -6.37 18.17 -42.57
CA ARG A 6 -7.39 17.94 -41.55
C ARG A 6 -6.64 17.56 -40.29
N THR A 7 -6.72 18.43 -39.30
CA THR A 7 -6.23 18.15 -37.96
C THR A 7 -6.84 16.82 -37.50
N PRO A 8 -6.02 15.84 -37.07
CA PRO A 8 -6.53 14.58 -36.60
C PRO A 8 -7.46 14.80 -35.40
N ARG A 9 -8.58 14.09 -35.37
CA ARG A 9 -9.56 14.23 -34.29
C ARG A 9 -9.14 13.40 -33.09
N VAL A 10 -8.92 14.03 -31.94
CA VAL A 10 -8.54 13.34 -30.71
C VAL A 10 -9.76 13.16 -29.80
N ARG A 11 -9.89 11.98 -29.19
CA ARG A 11 -10.92 11.67 -28.19
C ARG A 11 -10.33 10.88 -27.04
N PHE A 12 -10.86 11.10 -25.84
CA PHE A 12 -10.58 10.24 -24.69
C PHE A 12 -11.62 9.12 -24.62
N ASN A 13 -11.16 7.89 -24.39
CA ASN A 13 -12.06 6.77 -24.19
C ASN A 13 -12.82 6.96 -22.87
N ARG A 14 -14.15 7.11 -22.95
CA ARG A 14 -14.99 7.38 -21.78
C ARG A 14 -14.86 6.31 -20.70
N ARG A 15 -14.72 5.03 -21.08
CA ARG A 15 -14.56 3.92 -20.12
C ARG A 15 -13.25 4.03 -19.36
N SER A 16 -12.15 4.33 -20.05
CA SER A 16 -10.85 4.48 -19.38
C SER A 16 -10.81 5.71 -18.48
N VAL A 17 -11.45 6.81 -18.90
CA VAL A 17 -11.57 8.02 -18.05
C VAL A 17 -12.36 7.70 -16.79
N VAL A 18 -13.51 7.02 -16.89
CA VAL A 18 -14.30 6.62 -15.72
C VAL A 18 -13.51 5.72 -14.78
N LEU A 19 -12.82 4.69 -15.31
CA LEU A 19 -12.00 3.79 -14.49
C LEU A 19 -10.83 4.54 -13.82
N SER A 20 -10.13 5.39 -14.55
CA SER A 20 -9.06 6.25 -14.01
C SER A 20 -9.59 7.21 -12.93
N SER A 21 -10.81 7.75 -13.11
CA SER A 21 -11.49 8.56 -12.09
C SER A 21 -11.86 7.75 -10.86
N ILE A 22 -12.28 6.48 -10.98
CA ILE A 22 -12.55 5.60 -9.83
C ILE A 22 -11.26 5.35 -9.04
N PHE A 23 -10.15 5.02 -9.71
CA PHE A 23 -8.86 4.83 -9.04
C PHE A 23 -8.34 6.11 -8.39
N THR A 24 -8.53 7.25 -9.05
CA THR A 24 -8.22 8.58 -8.50
C THR A 24 -9.06 8.88 -7.26
N LEU A 25 -10.37 8.60 -7.30
CA LEU A 25 -11.26 8.77 -6.16
C LEU A 25 -10.82 7.89 -4.99
N ASN A 26 -10.44 6.64 -5.25
CA ASN A 26 -9.91 5.75 -4.22
C ASN A 26 -8.70 6.37 -3.51
N LEU A 27 -7.73 6.94 -4.25
CA LEU A 27 -6.56 7.62 -3.68
C LEU A 27 -6.92 8.84 -2.83
N LEU A 28 -7.94 9.60 -3.26
CA LEU A 28 -8.43 10.76 -2.54
C LEU A 28 -9.22 10.37 -1.28
N VAL A 29 -9.78 9.16 -1.22
CA VAL A 29 -10.46 8.66 -0.02
C VAL A 29 -9.47 8.19 1.04
N LEU A 30 -8.28 7.68 0.68
CA LEU A 30 -7.32 7.09 1.62
C LEU A 30 -7.01 7.92 2.90
N PRO A 31 -6.80 9.25 2.84
CA PRO A 31 -6.56 10.05 4.05
C PRO A 31 -7.78 10.13 4.98
N LEU A 32 -8.99 9.97 4.45
CA LEU A 32 -10.26 10.10 5.16
C LEU A 32 -10.92 8.76 5.47
N GLU A 33 -10.53 7.69 4.79
CA GLU A 33 -10.95 6.30 5.01
C GLU A 33 -10.81 5.89 6.49
N VAL A 34 -9.86 6.52 7.17
CA VAL A 34 -9.60 6.35 8.58
C VAL A 34 -10.84 6.51 9.47
N TYR A 35 -11.75 7.41 9.10
CA TYR A 35 -12.97 7.66 9.87
C TYR A 35 -14.04 6.56 9.73
N MET A 36 -13.77 5.49 8.94
CA MET A 36 -14.59 4.29 8.98
C MET A 36 -14.40 3.49 10.27
N TYR A 37 -13.25 3.66 10.95
CA TYR A 37 -12.92 2.97 12.19
C TYR A 37 -12.45 3.91 13.31
N GLU A 38 -12.08 5.16 13.00
CA GLU A 38 -11.79 6.21 13.98
C GLU A 38 -12.95 7.16 14.24
N VAL A 39 -12.99 7.71 15.46
CA VAL A 39 -13.92 8.77 15.84
C VAL A 39 -13.66 10.04 15.03
N SER A 40 -14.72 10.58 14.43
CA SER A 40 -14.65 11.83 13.66
C SER A 40 -14.74 13.07 14.57
N PRO A 41 -14.10 14.20 14.21
CA PRO A 41 -14.22 15.43 14.98
C PRO A 41 -15.62 16.07 14.90
N PHE A 42 -16.43 15.69 13.91
CA PHE A 42 -17.76 16.24 13.66
C PHE A 42 -18.89 15.35 14.18
N GLU A 43 -18.57 14.27 14.89
CA GLU A 43 -19.59 13.35 15.35
C GLU A 43 -20.55 14.06 16.29
N ARG A 44 -21.85 13.90 15.99
CA ARG A 44 -22.94 14.63 16.62
C ARG A 44 -22.94 14.37 18.11
N THR A 45 -23.30 15.41 18.85
CA THR A 45 -23.50 15.56 20.30
C THR A 45 -24.39 14.51 21.00
N GLY A 46 -24.73 13.37 20.36
CA GLY A 46 -25.49 12.26 20.92
C GLY A 46 -24.68 11.02 21.29
N PHE A 47 -23.37 10.96 21.03
CA PHE A 47 -22.55 9.76 21.25
C PHE A 47 -22.17 9.47 22.70
N ARG A 48 -22.51 10.37 23.63
CA ARG A 48 -22.53 10.12 25.08
C ARG A 48 -23.55 11.08 25.67
N ALA A 49 -24.84 10.71 25.71
CA ALA A 49 -25.76 11.41 26.58
C ALA A 49 -25.37 11.06 28.04
N PRO A 50 -24.92 12.03 28.86
CA PRO A 50 -24.86 11.82 30.30
C PRO A 50 -26.27 11.45 30.78
N PRO A 51 -26.44 10.50 31.71
CA PRO A 51 -25.54 10.24 32.83
C PRO A 51 -24.97 8.81 32.94
N LEU A 52 -25.24 7.88 32.01
CA LEU A 52 -24.95 6.45 32.22
C LEU A 52 -23.54 6.00 31.84
N PHE A 53 -22.94 6.55 30.78
CA PHE A 53 -21.56 6.25 30.43
C PHE A 53 -20.68 7.40 30.90
N PRO A 54 -19.83 7.21 31.92
CA PRO A 54 -19.11 8.31 32.51
C PRO A 54 -18.30 9.05 31.45
N GLY A 55 -18.18 10.37 31.62
CA GLY A 55 -17.15 11.18 30.95
C GLY A 55 -15.72 10.75 31.33
N ALA A 56 -15.55 9.58 31.96
CA ALA A 56 -14.31 8.85 32.08
C ALA A 56 -13.71 8.73 30.68
N TYR A 57 -12.70 9.54 30.42
CA TYR A 57 -11.32 9.11 30.60
C TYR A 57 -10.46 10.30 30.17
N GLY A 58 -10.36 11.28 31.07
CA GLY A 58 -9.20 12.16 31.08
C GLY A 58 -8.01 11.37 31.66
N PRO A 59 -6.76 11.76 31.38
CA PRO A 59 -5.57 11.06 31.87
C PRO A 59 -5.43 10.97 33.40
N GLN A 60 -6.36 11.58 34.16
CA GLN A 60 -6.38 11.64 35.63
C GLN A 60 -7.56 10.89 36.28
N SER A 61 -8.49 10.31 35.52
CA SER A 61 -9.64 9.58 36.10
C SER A 61 -9.23 8.17 36.55
N ASN A 62 -9.61 7.74 37.76
CA ASN A 62 -9.37 6.38 38.22
C ASN A 62 -10.32 5.39 37.51
N PRO A 63 -9.83 4.51 36.61
CA PRO A 63 -10.66 3.57 35.88
C PRO A 63 -11.36 2.52 36.77
N ASP A 64 -10.81 2.20 37.93
CA ASP A 64 -11.39 1.20 38.84
C ASP A 64 -12.74 1.65 39.43
N ALA A 65 -12.96 2.96 39.57
CA ALA A 65 -14.22 3.53 40.07
C ALA A 65 -15.42 3.27 39.14
N PHE A 66 -15.18 2.92 37.87
CA PHE A 66 -16.22 2.74 36.86
C PHE A 66 -16.53 1.28 36.53
N VAL A 67 -15.78 0.33 37.10
CA VAL A 67 -16.04 -1.10 36.88
C VAL A 67 -17.47 -1.51 37.24
N PRO A 68 -18.09 -1.03 38.34
CA PRO A 68 -19.48 -1.36 38.66
C PRO A 68 -20.49 -0.90 37.59
N VAL A 69 -20.20 0.22 36.91
CA VAL A 69 -21.04 0.73 35.81
C VAL A 69 -20.92 -0.17 34.59
N PHE A 70 -19.71 -0.63 34.26
CA PHE A 70 -19.51 -1.56 33.15
C PHE A 70 -20.15 -2.92 33.41
N GLN A 71 -20.05 -3.42 34.63
CA GLN A 71 -20.74 -4.64 35.05
C GLN A 71 -22.24 -4.51 34.84
N ALA A 72 -22.84 -3.40 35.27
CA ALA A 72 -24.27 -3.15 35.07
C ALA A 72 -24.70 -3.07 33.59
N LEU A 73 -23.80 -2.66 32.69
CA LEU A 73 -24.11 -2.50 31.26
C LEU A 73 -23.83 -3.74 30.42
N TYR A 74 -22.83 -4.56 30.78
CA TYR A 74 -22.32 -5.62 29.91
C TYR A 74 -22.39 -7.04 30.51
N ASN A 75 -22.83 -7.23 31.76
CA ASN A 75 -22.99 -8.56 32.33
C ASN A 75 -24.02 -9.42 31.56
N ASP A 76 -25.07 -8.80 31.02
CA ASP A 76 -26.11 -9.51 30.25
C ASP A 76 -25.68 -9.90 28.82
N SER A 77 -24.44 -9.60 28.41
CA SER A 77 -23.96 -9.88 27.06
C SER A 77 -23.58 -11.36 26.88
N SER A 78 -24.43 -12.10 26.16
CA SER A 78 -24.22 -13.54 25.87
C SER A 78 -23.34 -13.82 24.65
N GLN A 79 -22.93 -12.79 23.90
CA GLN A 79 -22.12 -12.94 22.69
C GLN A 79 -20.62 -12.96 23.04
N VAL A 80 -19.87 -13.88 22.43
CA VAL A 80 -18.40 -13.98 22.59
C VAL A 80 -17.69 -12.69 22.22
N TYR A 81 -18.22 -11.97 21.22
CA TYR A 81 -17.72 -10.67 20.80
C TYR A 81 -18.88 -9.77 20.41
N SER A 82 -18.90 -8.55 20.93
CA SER A 82 -19.84 -7.51 20.52
C SER A 82 -19.15 -6.15 20.42
N TYR A 83 -19.61 -5.33 19.49
CA TYR A 83 -19.14 -3.96 19.33
C TYR A 83 -20.24 -3.01 19.76
N ASP A 84 -20.00 -2.26 20.84
CA ASP A 84 -20.91 -1.22 21.29
C ASP A 84 -20.64 0.04 20.46
N ARG A 85 -21.49 0.26 19.46
CA ARG A 85 -21.41 1.44 18.61
C ARG A 85 -21.68 2.73 19.39
N MET A 86 -22.52 2.73 20.42
CA MET A 86 -22.85 3.95 21.16
C MET A 86 -21.68 4.41 22.02
N ASN A 87 -21.01 3.48 22.69
CA ASN A 87 -19.89 3.78 23.58
C ASN A 87 -18.50 3.60 22.93
N LEU A 88 -18.46 3.15 21.67
CA LEU A 88 -17.26 2.96 20.84
C LEU A 88 -16.23 2.05 21.49
N LEU A 89 -16.67 0.88 21.96
CA LEU A 89 -15.80 -0.11 22.60
C LEU A 89 -16.09 -1.52 22.11
N ASP A 90 -15.08 -2.38 22.22
CA ASP A 90 -15.19 -3.80 21.91
C ASP A 90 -15.34 -4.57 23.23
N VAL A 91 -16.36 -5.43 23.31
CA VAL A 91 -16.63 -6.34 24.43
C VAL A 91 -16.29 -7.76 24.00
N ILE A 92 -15.47 -8.44 24.79
CA ILE A 92 -15.11 -9.84 24.61
C ILE A 92 -15.53 -10.62 25.84
N CYS A 93 -16.31 -11.67 25.64
CA CYS A 93 -16.77 -12.56 26.70
C CYS A 93 -16.17 -13.95 26.47
N THR A 94 -15.45 -14.46 27.47
CA THR A 94 -14.88 -15.82 27.42
C THR A 94 -15.14 -16.56 28.72
N THR A 95 -15.28 -17.88 28.64
CA THR A 95 -15.51 -18.72 29.83
C THR A 95 -14.19 -19.15 30.45
N LEU A 96 -14.03 -18.94 31.74
CA LEU A 96 -12.94 -19.46 32.56
C LEU A 96 -13.43 -20.74 33.27
N PRO A 97 -13.00 -21.93 32.83
CA PRO A 97 -13.29 -23.16 33.54
C PRO A 97 -12.55 -23.18 34.88
N ARG A 98 -13.22 -23.66 35.93
CA ARG A 98 -12.61 -23.87 37.25
C ARG A 98 -12.50 -25.35 37.55
N ASN A 99 -11.27 -25.77 37.81
CA ASN A 99 -10.95 -27.10 38.32
C ASN A 99 -10.18 -26.96 39.63
N GLN A 100 -10.88 -27.15 40.75
CA GLN A 100 -10.29 -27.03 42.10
C GLN A 100 -9.12 -28.00 42.35
N SER A 101 -8.98 -29.05 41.54
CA SER A 101 -7.90 -30.04 41.68
C SER A 101 -6.61 -29.69 40.93
N LEU A 102 -6.68 -28.83 39.91
CA LEU A 102 -5.52 -28.49 39.07
C LEU A 102 -5.59 -27.03 38.62
N CYS A 103 -4.58 -26.24 39.03
CA CYS A 103 -4.45 -24.85 38.57
C CYS A 103 -3.86 -24.81 37.17
N ASP A 104 -4.43 -23.97 36.32
CA ASP A 104 -3.85 -23.63 35.03
C ASP A 104 -2.56 -22.81 35.20
N SER A 105 -1.74 -22.80 34.17
CA SER A 105 -0.55 -21.94 34.08
C SER A 105 -0.91 -20.60 33.44
N SER A 106 -0.10 -19.56 33.68
CA SER A 106 -0.30 -18.28 32.98
C SER A 106 -0.09 -18.38 31.47
N ALA A 107 0.68 -19.36 31.00
CA ALA A 107 0.78 -19.69 29.57
C ALA A 107 -0.55 -20.26 29.06
N THR A 108 -1.19 -21.14 29.82
CA THR A 108 -2.53 -21.66 29.47
C THR A 108 -3.52 -20.51 29.27
N ILE A 109 -3.60 -19.58 30.24
CA ILE A 109 -4.48 -18.40 30.13
C ILE A 109 -4.17 -17.56 28.88
N LEU A 110 -2.88 -17.36 28.58
CA LEU A 110 -2.44 -16.60 27.42
C LEU A 110 -2.85 -17.24 26.08
N HIS A 111 -2.89 -18.58 26.01
CA HIS A 111 -3.18 -19.31 24.77
C HIS A 111 -4.65 -19.66 24.59
N THR A 112 -5.43 -19.78 25.67
CA THR A 112 -6.84 -20.18 25.60
C THR A 112 -7.80 -19.01 25.46
N HIS A 113 -7.48 -17.84 26.03
CA HIS A 113 -8.39 -16.69 26.06
C HIS A 113 -8.07 -15.67 24.97
N VAL A 114 -9.09 -15.30 24.20
CA VAL A 114 -8.97 -14.29 23.14
C VAL A 114 -8.62 -12.93 23.74
N GLY A 115 -7.57 -12.30 23.22
CA GLY A 115 -7.09 -11.01 23.73
C GLY A 115 -6.26 -11.10 25.01
N ALA A 116 -5.95 -12.29 25.52
CA ALA A 116 -5.14 -12.44 26.74
C ALA A 116 -3.71 -11.89 26.62
N PHE A 117 -3.18 -11.71 25.41
CA PHE A 117 -1.90 -11.05 25.18
C PHE A 117 -1.94 -9.53 25.46
N TYR A 118 -3.14 -8.94 25.58
CA TYR A 118 -3.34 -7.59 26.10
C TYR A 118 -3.42 -7.54 27.63
N TYR A 119 -3.46 -8.69 28.32
CA TYR A 119 -3.52 -8.76 29.77
C TYR A 119 -2.13 -8.54 30.38
N PRO A 120 -2.02 -7.73 31.45
CA PRO A 120 -0.82 -7.65 32.26
C PRO A 120 -0.37 -9.02 32.77
N LYS A 121 0.95 -9.26 32.88
CA LYS A 121 1.46 -10.58 33.26
C LYS A 121 1.02 -11.01 34.66
N ASP A 122 0.89 -10.05 35.57
CA ASP A 122 0.41 -10.29 36.93
C ASP A 122 -1.08 -10.65 36.96
N LEU A 123 -1.91 -10.07 36.09
CA LEU A 123 -3.30 -10.48 35.89
C LEU A 123 -3.38 -11.91 35.32
N GLN A 124 -2.56 -12.26 34.33
CA GLN A 124 -2.52 -13.64 33.81
C GLN A 124 -2.17 -14.66 34.90
N ASN A 125 -1.19 -14.34 35.74
CA ASN A 125 -0.82 -15.17 36.89
C ASN A 125 -1.93 -15.25 37.94
N HIS A 126 -2.70 -14.17 38.12
CA HIS A 126 -3.82 -14.14 39.04
C HIS A 126 -4.99 -15.00 38.53
N LEU A 127 -5.39 -14.84 37.26
CA LEU A 127 -6.43 -15.64 36.61
C LEU A 127 -6.07 -17.13 36.62
N ALA A 128 -4.80 -17.47 36.35
CA ALA A 128 -4.30 -18.84 36.42
C ALA A 128 -4.53 -19.47 37.81
N LYS A 129 -4.26 -18.73 38.89
CA LYS A 129 -4.56 -19.20 40.26
C LYS A 129 -6.05 -19.35 40.52
N LEU A 130 -6.90 -18.49 39.94
CA LEU A 130 -8.34 -18.55 40.16
C LEU A 130 -9.01 -19.79 39.57
N THR A 131 -8.38 -20.42 38.58
CA THR A 131 -8.91 -21.67 38.00
C THR A 131 -9.02 -22.80 39.02
N CYS A 132 -8.23 -22.79 40.10
CA CYS A 132 -8.27 -23.80 41.15
C CYS A 132 -8.81 -23.30 42.50
N THR A 133 -9.27 -22.05 42.59
CA THR A 133 -9.89 -21.52 43.80
C THR A 133 -11.41 -21.47 43.69
N ALA A 134 -12.08 -21.62 44.83
CA ALA A 134 -13.52 -21.38 44.92
C ALA A 134 -13.90 -19.95 44.46
N PRO A 135 -15.12 -19.74 43.93
CA PRO A 135 -15.62 -18.41 43.58
C PRO A 135 -15.53 -17.45 44.77
N SER A 136 -15.10 -16.21 44.51
CA SER A 136 -14.92 -15.20 45.54
C SER A 136 -16.13 -14.25 45.53
N PRO A 137 -16.78 -13.97 46.68
CA PRO A 137 -17.91 -13.06 46.74
C PRO A 137 -17.53 -11.61 46.37
N ASN A 138 -16.25 -11.24 46.47
CA ASN A 138 -15.77 -9.89 46.13
C ASN A 138 -15.45 -9.72 44.63
N GLY A 139 -15.57 -10.79 43.82
CA GLY A 139 -15.24 -10.79 42.40
C GLY A 139 -13.77 -10.44 42.11
N VAL A 140 -13.40 -10.45 40.82
CA VAL A 140 -12.16 -9.84 40.35
C VAL A 140 -12.52 -8.80 39.32
N ALA A 141 -12.09 -7.57 39.55
CA ALA A 141 -12.33 -6.42 38.70
C ALA A 141 -11.03 -5.62 38.63
N ARG A 142 -10.57 -5.33 37.41
CA ARG A 142 -9.30 -4.63 37.22
C ARG A 142 -9.27 -3.84 35.93
N SER A 143 -8.54 -2.73 35.95
CA SER A 143 -8.29 -1.92 34.78
C SER A 143 -6.82 -1.54 34.62
N TRP A 144 -6.41 -1.23 33.38
CA TRP A 144 -5.06 -0.75 33.05
C TRP A 144 -5.07 0.07 31.76
N HIS A 145 -4.00 0.83 31.54
CA HIS A 145 -3.84 1.68 30.36
C HIS A 145 -2.79 1.12 29.40
N PHE A 146 -3.06 1.24 28.10
CA PHE A 146 -2.00 1.16 27.09
C PHE A 146 -1.39 2.53 26.87
N ARG A 147 -0.06 2.54 26.78
CA ARG A 147 0.74 3.74 26.57
C ARG A 147 1.57 3.59 25.31
N LEU A 148 1.62 4.65 24.51
CA LEU A 148 2.53 4.78 23.40
C LEU A 148 3.61 5.78 23.80
N PHE A 149 4.79 5.28 24.14
CA PHE A 149 5.93 6.11 24.58
C PHE A 149 5.54 7.04 25.74
N GLY A 150 4.87 6.47 26.75
CA GLY A 150 4.40 7.20 27.94
C GLY A 150 3.04 7.90 27.79
N HIS A 151 2.51 8.10 26.58
CA HIS A 151 1.19 8.70 26.37
C HIS A 151 0.07 7.67 26.38
N ILE A 152 -0.96 7.86 27.20
CA ILE A 152 -2.11 6.95 27.26
C ILE A 152 -2.88 6.98 25.93
N THR A 153 -3.13 5.82 25.34
CA THR A 153 -3.86 5.67 24.06
C THR A 153 -5.19 4.94 24.21
N SER A 154 -5.26 3.95 25.11
CA SER A 154 -6.48 3.19 25.38
C SER A 154 -6.48 2.65 26.80
N THR A 155 -7.67 2.26 27.27
CA THR A 155 -7.90 1.65 28.57
C THR A 155 -8.52 0.29 28.36
N SER A 156 -8.08 -0.69 29.13
CA SER A 156 -8.65 -2.02 29.17
C SER A 156 -9.20 -2.30 30.55
N VAL A 157 -10.34 -2.98 30.59
CA VAL A 157 -11.02 -3.38 31.83
C VAL A 157 -11.37 -4.84 31.72
N VAL A 158 -11.15 -5.59 32.80
CA VAL A 158 -11.55 -6.99 32.92
C VAL A 158 -12.30 -7.19 34.22
N TRP A 159 -13.32 -8.03 34.18
CA TRP A 159 -13.90 -8.58 35.41
C TRP A 159 -14.36 -10.01 35.22
N LEU A 160 -14.49 -10.71 36.34
CA LEU A 160 -15.11 -12.01 36.45
C LEU A 160 -16.54 -11.85 36.94
N ASP A 161 -17.47 -12.46 36.21
CA ASP A 161 -18.82 -12.70 36.67
C ASP A 161 -18.99 -14.19 37.01
N ASP A 162 -19.18 -14.46 38.30
CA ASP A 162 -19.37 -15.80 38.85
C ASP A 162 -20.88 -16.16 38.92
N ALA A 163 -21.80 -15.24 38.59
CA ALA A 163 -23.24 -15.38 38.88
C ALA A 163 -24.08 -15.95 37.73
N THR A 164 -23.62 -15.85 36.48
CA THR A 164 -24.49 -16.01 35.29
C THR A 164 -24.50 -17.40 34.64
N SER A 165 -23.55 -18.29 34.90
CA SER A 165 -23.38 -19.48 34.05
C SER A 165 -23.50 -20.86 34.71
N ASP A 166 -23.42 -21.00 36.05
CA ASP A 166 -23.46 -22.36 36.63
C ASP A 166 -23.90 -22.44 38.11
N PRO A 167 -25.01 -23.14 38.46
CA PRO A 167 -25.39 -23.39 39.85
C PRO A 167 -24.38 -24.25 40.63
N PHE A 168 -23.47 -24.96 39.95
CA PHE A 168 -22.40 -25.74 40.58
C PHE A 168 -21.08 -24.97 40.76
N GLY A 169 -20.98 -23.73 40.26
CA GLY A 169 -19.80 -22.87 40.41
C GLY A 169 -18.55 -23.37 39.67
N SER A 170 -18.72 -24.16 38.61
CA SER A 170 -17.60 -24.76 37.85
C SER A 170 -17.09 -23.87 36.70
N THR A 171 -17.82 -22.84 36.32
CA THR A 171 -17.42 -21.89 35.27
C THR A 171 -17.68 -20.45 35.68
N SER A 172 -16.75 -19.56 35.34
CA SER A 172 -16.90 -18.11 35.48
C SER A 172 -16.80 -17.45 34.12
N THR A 173 -17.50 -16.33 33.92
CA THR A 173 -17.40 -15.57 32.67
C THR A 173 -16.40 -14.42 32.85
N ILE A 174 -15.37 -14.38 32.02
CA ILE A 174 -14.46 -13.23 31.89
C ILE A 174 -15.07 -12.27 30.89
N HIS A 175 -15.34 -11.05 31.33
CA HIS A 175 -15.66 -9.93 30.46
C HIS A 175 -14.44 -9.04 30.30
N TYR A 176 -14.10 -8.73 29.07
CA TYR A 176 -12.99 -7.86 28.71
C TYR A 176 -13.48 -6.73 27.80
N LEU A 177 -13.15 -5.49 28.18
CA LEU A 177 -13.45 -4.28 27.43
C LEU A 177 -12.16 -3.67 26.89
N PHE A 178 -12.12 -3.38 25.60
CA PHE A 178 -11.11 -2.51 25.00
C PHE A 178 -11.72 -1.14 24.66
N ILE A 179 -11.25 -0.09 25.34
CA ILE A 179 -11.81 1.26 25.27
C ILE A 179 -10.76 2.24 24.73
N PRO A 180 -10.88 2.74 23.49
CA PRO A 180 -10.05 3.82 22.97
C PRO A 180 -10.16 5.09 23.82
N LEU A 181 -9.04 5.78 24.05
CA LEU A 181 -9.06 7.03 24.81
C LEU A 181 -9.74 8.14 24.00
N ARG A 182 -10.60 8.93 24.67
CA ARG A 182 -11.18 10.13 24.06
C ARG A 182 -10.10 11.21 23.95
N GLN A 183 -9.63 11.43 22.73
CA GLN A 183 -8.67 12.49 22.45
C GLN A 183 -9.33 13.88 22.59
N PRO A 184 -8.59 14.91 23.01
CA PRO A 184 -9.10 16.27 23.09
C PRO A 184 -9.50 16.78 21.70
N MET A 185 -10.53 17.63 21.63
CA MET A 185 -11.03 18.15 20.35
C MET A 185 -9.94 18.86 19.53
N ALA A 186 -9.01 19.56 20.19
CA ALA A 186 -7.87 20.18 19.52
C ALA A 186 -7.01 19.15 18.75
N TRP A 187 -6.78 17.97 19.32
CA TRP A 187 -6.03 16.89 18.66
C TRP A 187 -6.81 16.29 17.49
N LEU A 188 -8.12 16.06 17.66
CA LEU A 188 -8.98 15.54 16.59
C LEU A 188 -9.04 16.49 15.39
N VAL A 189 -9.16 17.80 15.65
CA VAL A 189 -9.12 18.85 14.63
C VAL A 189 -7.74 18.94 13.99
N PHE A 190 -6.66 18.83 14.77
CA PHE A 190 -5.30 18.78 14.22
C PHE A 190 -5.10 17.58 13.28
N LYS A 191 -5.50 16.37 13.67
CA LYS A 191 -5.47 15.18 12.80
C LYS A 191 -6.27 15.40 11.52
N LEU A 192 -7.48 15.95 11.63
CA LEU A 192 -8.30 16.28 10.47
C LEU A 192 -7.61 17.29 9.55
N ALA A 193 -7.08 18.39 10.10
CA ALA A 193 -6.38 19.41 9.34
C ALA A 193 -5.17 18.82 8.60
N ALA A 194 -4.40 17.95 9.26
CA ALA A 194 -3.28 17.25 8.65
C ALA A 194 -3.73 16.31 7.51
N ARG A 195 -4.82 15.56 7.70
CA ARG A 195 -5.42 14.69 6.67
C ARG A 195 -5.98 15.49 5.48
N LEU A 196 -6.62 16.64 5.73
CA LEU A 196 -7.10 17.54 4.68
C LEU A 196 -5.94 18.22 3.94
N ALA A 197 -4.86 18.60 4.63
CA ALA A 197 -3.66 19.11 3.98
C ALA A 197 -3.02 18.05 3.07
N MET A 198 -2.91 16.81 3.55
CA MET A 198 -2.44 15.69 2.72
C MET A 198 -3.37 15.40 1.55
N TRP A 199 -4.70 15.44 1.75
CA TRP A 199 -5.68 15.32 0.68
C TRP A 199 -5.46 16.35 -0.43
N ASN A 200 -5.32 17.64 -0.06
CA ASN A 200 -5.03 18.71 -1.01
C ASN A 200 -3.68 18.50 -1.71
N TYR A 201 -2.68 18.01 -1.00
CA TYR A 201 -1.38 17.69 -1.57
C TYR A 201 -1.44 16.53 -2.59
N ILE A 202 -2.23 15.49 -2.32
CA ILE A 202 -2.47 14.41 -3.27
C ILE A 202 -3.16 14.95 -4.53
N VAL A 203 -4.20 15.79 -4.38
CA VAL A 203 -4.87 16.45 -5.53
C VAL A 203 -3.86 17.24 -6.36
N TYR A 204 -3.03 18.06 -5.71
CA TYR A 204 -1.97 18.83 -6.37
C TYR A 204 -1.04 17.92 -7.19
N LEU A 205 -0.57 16.82 -6.60
CA LEU A 205 0.30 15.87 -7.30
C LEU A 205 -0.38 15.19 -8.48
N ILE A 206 -1.65 14.79 -8.35
CA ILE A 206 -2.41 14.17 -9.45
C ILE A 206 -2.54 15.14 -10.63
N VAL A 207 -2.93 16.39 -10.34
CA VAL A 207 -3.14 17.40 -11.37
C VAL A 207 -1.82 17.72 -12.08
N HIS A 208 -0.76 17.98 -11.32
CA HIS A 208 0.51 18.45 -11.88
C HIS A 208 1.40 17.35 -12.45
N ARG A 209 1.40 16.15 -11.88
CA ARG A 209 2.28 15.04 -12.32
C ARG A 209 1.61 14.03 -13.23
N TYR A 210 0.29 14.09 -13.42
CA TYR A 210 -0.43 13.13 -14.26
C TYR A 210 -1.41 13.81 -15.22
N VAL A 211 -2.48 14.42 -14.70
CA VAL A 211 -3.60 14.91 -15.52
C VAL A 211 -3.14 15.97 -16.54
N ARG A 212 -2.30 16.93 -16.12
CA ARG A 212 -1.75 17.94 -17.04
C ARG A 212 -0.97 17.32 -18.19
N HIS A 213 -0.21 16.25 -17.93
CA HIS A 213 0.54 15.55 -18.97
C HIS A 213 -0.38 14.77 -19.92
N VAL A 214 -1.44 14.14 -19.42
CA VAL A 214 -2.45 13.47 -20.25
C VAL A 214 -3.19 14.48 -21.14
N CYS A 215 -3.59 15.63 -20.61
CA CYS A 215 -4.19 16.70 -21.40
C CYS A 215 -3.22 17.23 -22.46
N HIS A 216 -1.95 17.42 -22.09
CA HIS A 216 -0.90 17.86 -23.02
C HIS A 216 -0.69 16.87 -24.18
N LEU A 217 -0.76 15.56 -23.92
CA LEU A 217 -0.72 14.53 -24.98
C LEU A 217 -1.86 14.70 -25.97
N GLY A 218 -3.07 14.96 -25.48
CA GLY A 218 -4.24 15.20 -26.34
C GLY A 218 -4.03 16.37 -27.29
N HIS A 219 -3.57 17.51 -26.76
CA HIS A 219 -3.30 18.71 -27.58
C HIS A 219 -2.16 18.50 -28.59
N LEU A 220 -1.12 17.73 -28.22
CA LEU A 220 -0.03 17.40 -29.14
C LEU A 220 -0.50 16.50 -30.28
N LEU A 221 -1.40 15.55 -30.02
CA LEU A 221 -1.95 14.67 -31.04
C LEU A 221 -2.89 15.37 -32.02
N GLU A 222 -3.46 16.53 -31.66
CA GLU A 222 -4.26 17.36 -32.58
C GLU A 222 -3.40 18.13 -33.59
N THR A 223 -2.15 18.40 -33.23
CA THR A 223 -1.25 19.29 -33.98
C THR A 223 -0.10 18.55 -34.66
N HIS A 224 0.33 17.42 -34.11
CA HIS A 224 1.47 16.65 -34.58
C HIS A 224 1.11 15.19 -34.84
N GLN A 225 1.84 14.54 -35.74
CA GLN A 225 1.65 13.12 -36.05
C GLN A 225 2.28 12.23 -34.95
N MET A 226 1.72 11.03 -34.77
CA MET A 226 2.20 10.06 -33.79
C MET A 226 3.54 9.43 -34.22
N HIS A 227 3.63 9.02 -35.48
CA HIS A 227 4.84 8.58 -36.12
C HIS A 227 4.88 9.07 -37.57
N GLU A 228 6.08 9.15 -38.14
CA GLU A 228 6.23 9.43 -39.56
C GLU A 228 5.56 8.32 -40.37
N GLY A 229 4.69 8.71 -41.30
CA GLY A 229 3.92 7.78 -42.12
C GLY A 229 2.62 7.27 -41.50
N SER A 230 2.18 7.79 -40.35
CA SER A 230 0.85 7.46 -39.80
C SER A 230 -0.25 7.87 -40.78
N SER A 231 -1.16 6.93 -41.07
CA SER A 231 -2.38 7.14 -41.85
C SER A 231 -3.59 7.46 -40.96
N ALA A 232 -3.38 7.56 -39.63
CA ALA A 232 -4.46 7.80 -38.70
C ALA A 232 -5.00 9.24 -38.81
N VAL A 233 -6.33 9.34 -38.90
CA VAL A 233 -7.08 10.60 -38.94
C VAL A 233 -7.84 10.83 -37.62
N ARG A 234 -8.02 9.78 -36.81
CA ARG A 234 -8.60 9.88 -35.47
C ARG A 234 -7.75 9.13 -34.45
N PHE A 235 -7.55 9.73 -33.29
CA PHE A 235 -6.88 9.10 -32.14
C PHE A 235 -7.84 8.97 -30.96
N ASP A 236 -7.98 7.75 -30.43
CA ASP A 236 -8.66 7.50 -29.17
C ASP A 236 -7.63 7.17 -28.08
N ILE A 237 -7.56 7.98 -27.03
CA ILE A 237 -6.62 7.82 -25.92
C ILE A 237 -7.29 7.01 -24.81
N VAL A 238 -6.70 5.85 -24.49
CA VAL A 238 -6.98 5.07 -23.29
C VAL A 238 -6.03 5.56 -22.20
N VAL A 239 -6.61 6.26 -21.22
CA VAL A 239 -5.89 6.87 -20.09
C VAL A 239 -5.52 5.78 -19.08
N GLY A 240 -4.29 5.81 -18.57
CA GLY A 240 -3.86 5.00 -17.43
C GLY A 240 -4.39 5.54 -16.10
N GLU A 241 -3.70 5.24 -15.00
CA GLU A 241 -4.04 5.75 -13.66
C GLU A 241 -2.84 6.36 -12.91
N PRO A 242 -3.07 7.31 -11.99
CA PRO A 242 -2.00 8.00 -11.28
C PRO A 242 -1.42 7.23 -10.08
N THR A 243 -2.02 6.10 -9.67
CA THR A 243 -1.70 5.38 -8.42
C THR A 243 -0.19 5.21 -8.17
N PRO A 244 0.61 4.66 -9.11
CA PRO A 244 2.04 4.44 -8.86
C PRO A 244 2.86 5.72 -8.64
N VAL A 245 2.49 6.84 -9.28
CA VAL A 245 3.18 8.12 -9.13
C VAL A 245 2.98 8.70 -7.74
N ILE A 246 1.81 8.48 -7.15
CA ILE A 246 1.47 8.94 -5.80
C ILE A 246 2.08 8.03 -4.76
N VAL A 247 1.91 6.71 -4.91
CA VAL A 247 2.41 5.71 -3.94
C VAL A 247 3.93 5.77 -3.81
N ALA A 248 4.65 6.06 -4.90
CA ALA A 248 6.10 6.21 -4.88
C ALA A 248 6.59 7.55 -4.25
N HIS A 249 5.70 8.42 -3.76
CA HIS A 249 6.09 9.70 -3.18
C HIS A 249 6.48 9.57 -1.70
N PRO A 250 7.72 9.92 -1.29
CA PRO A 250 8.22 9.63 0.05
C PRO A 250 7.44 10.35 1.15
N LEU A 251 7.04 11.60 0.92
CA LEU A 251 6.25 12.37 1.91
C LEU A 251 4.87 11.75 2.17
N ILE A 252 4.24 11.17 1.14
CA ILE A 252 2.92 10.56 1.28
C ILE A 252 3.04 9.25 2.07
N CYS A 253 4.03 8.43 1.73
CA CYS A 253 4.33 7.20 2.46
C CYS A 253 4.65 7.47 3.94
N LEU A 254 5.49 8.47 4.24
CA LEU A 254 5.82 8.86 5.61
C LEU A 254 4.60 9.36 6.38
N PHE A 255 3.75 10.16 5.74
CA PHE A 255 2.52 10.65 6.36
C PHE A 255 1.59 9.50 6.76
N PHE A 256 1.32 8.54 5.86
CA PHE A 256 0.42 7.43 6.19
C PHE A 256 0.97 6.51 7.29
N ILE A 257 2.29 6.31 7.35
CA ILE A 257 2.93 5.59 8.45
C ILE A 257 2.75 6.35 9.76
N ALA A 258 3.02 7.66 9.77
CA ALA A 258 2.86 8.49 10.96
C ALA A 258 1.40 8.58 11.43
N ASP A 259 0.44 8.74 10.51
CA ASP A 259 -1.00 8.77 10.78
C ASP A 259 -1.49 7.47 11.43
N MET A 260 -0.93 6.32 11.03
CA MET A 260 -1.22 5.03 11.65
C MET A 260 -0.67 4.93 13.08
N TRP A 261 0.56 5.38 13.32
CA TRP A 261 1.19 5.36 14.64
C TRP A 261 0.52 6.31 15.64
N VAL A 262 0.11 7.49 15.16
CA VAL A 262 -0.67 8.47 15.92
C VAL A 262 -2.03 7.92 16.36
N SER A 263 -2.52 6.86 15.70
CA SER A 263 -3.82 6.25 15.94
C SER A 263 -3.68 4.79 16.39
N ALA A 264 -2.72 4.57 17.28
CA ALA A 264 -2.32 3.27 17.84
C ALA A 264 -3.47 2.48 18.48
N GLU A 265 -4.41 3.17 19.12
CA GLU A 265 -5.57 2.56 19.75
C GLU A 265 -6.45 1.80 18.74
N TYR A 266 -6.54 2.30 17.51
CA TYR A 266 -7.30 1.65 16.44
C TYR A 266 -6.52 0.52 15.76
N PHE A 267 -5.18 0.56 15.81
CA PHE A 267 -4.35 -0.58 15.43
C PHE A 267 -4.61 -1.78 16.34
N GLY A 268 -4.66 -1.57 17.65
CA GLY A 268 -5.01 -2.63 18.61
C GLY A 268 -6.41 -3.21 18.38
N LEU A 269 -7.40 -2.34 18.17
CA LEU A 269 -8.77 -2.76 17.81
C LEU A 269 -8.81 -3.58 16.51
N ALA A 270 -8.08 -3.17 15.48
CA ALA A 270 -8.04 -3.90 14.22
C ALA A 270 -7.49 -5.33 14.41
N CYS A 271 -6.45 -5.51 15.22
CA CYS A 271 -5.91 -6.84 15.56
C CYS A 271 -6.95 -7.72 16.27
N LEU A 272 -7.72 -7.15 17.19
CA LEU A 272 -8.84 -7.86 17.86
C LEU A 272 -9.90 -8.26 16.84
N ARG A 273 -10.37 -7.31 16.02
CA ARG A 273 -11.44 -7.51 15.03
C ARG A 273 -11.11 -8.54 13.96
N VAL A 274 -9.89 -8.57 13.46
CA VAL A 274 -9.42 -9.58 12.50
C VAL A 274 -9.47 -11.00 13.09
N SER A 275 -9.32 -11.11 14.41
CA SER A 275 -9.39 -12.40 15.10
C SER A 275 -10.85 -12.88 15.31
N GLN A 276 -11.86 -12.05 15.05
CA GLN A 276 -13.27 -12.36 15.26
C GLN A 276 -13.96 -12.84 13.98
N LEU A 277 -14.01 -14.16 13.78
CA LEU A 277 -14.67 -14.75 12.61
C LEU A 277 -16.20 -14.86 12.74
N SER A 278 -16.75 -14.67 13.94
CA SER A 278 -18.19 -14.72 14.21
C SER A 278 -18.94 -13.47 13.71
N ASN A 279 -18.27 -12.30 13.72
CA ASN A 279 -18.83 -11.05 13.24
C ASN A 279 -18.10 -10.59 11.97
N LEU A 280 -18.63 -11.02 10.81
CA LEU A 280 -18.04 -10.72 9.50
C LEU A 280 -17.88 -9.22 9.23
N PHE A 281 -18.77 -8.38 9.75
CA PHE A 281 -18.66 -6.93 9.57
C PHE A 281 -17.40 -6.38 10.26
N CYS A 282 -17.18 -6.74 11.53
CA CYS A 282 -15.97 -6.35 12.26
C CYS A 282 -14.71 -6.96 11.62
N PHE A 283 -14.79 -8.21 11.16
CA PHE A 283 -13.70 -8.84 10.41
C PHE A 283 -13.31 -8.05 9.15
N PHE A 284 -14.28 -7.69 8.31
CA PHE A 284 -14.02 -6.89 7.10
C PHE A 284 -13.49 -5.49 7.43
N LEU A 285 -13.96 -4.87 8.51
CA LEU A 285 -13.43 -3.59 8.98
C LEU A 285 -11.97 -3.72 9.43
N GLY A 286 -11.62 -4.80 10.11
CA GLY A 286 -10.24 -5.14 10.47
C GLY A 286 -9.36 -5.44 9.25
N LEU A 287 -9.88 -6.17 8.25
CA LEU A 287 -9.21 -6.44 6.97
C LEU A 287 -8.91 -5.15 6.21
N LEU A 288 -9.87 -4.23 6.16
CA LEU A 288 -9.71 -2.91 5.53
C LEU A 288 -8.60 -2.10 6.21
N PHE A 289 -8.58 -2.10 7.54
CA PHE A 289 -7.49 -1.49 8.31
C PHE A 289 -6.13 -2.13 7.96
N CYS A 290 -6.06 -3.46 7.88
CA CYS A 290 -4.84 -4.19 7.53
C CYS A 290 -4.31 -3.85 6.13
N ALA A 291 -5.16 -3.43 5.19
CA ALA A 291 -4.71 -2.97 3.88
C ALA A 291 -3.76 -1.76 3.97
N ARG A 292 -3.88 -0.93 5.03
CA ARG A 292 -2.97 0.21 5.28
C ARG A 292 -1.55 -0.23 5.62
N MET A 293 -1.34 -1.49 6.01
CA MET A 293 0.01 -2.04 6.22
C MET A 293 0.84 -2.05 4.92
N MET A 294 0.20 -1.89 3.75
CA MET A 294 0.90 -1.71 2.47
C MET A 294 1.91 -0.56 2.51
N TRP A 295 1.67 0.50 3.30
CA TRP A 295 2.57 1.66 3.35
C TRP A 295 3.94 1.31 3.95
N PHE A 296 4.00 0.36 4.89
CA PHE A 296 5.29 -0.16 5.37
C PHE A 296 5.99 -0.95 4.27
N ALA A 297 5.25 -1.76 3.51
CA ALA A 297 5.82 -2.50 2.39
C ALA A 297 6.37 -1.54 1.31
N VAL A 298 5.63 -0.47 0.99
CA VAL A 298 6.08 0.60 0.09
C VAL A 298 7.35 1.27 0.64
N ALA A 299 7.42 1.59 1.93
CA ALA A 299 8.62 2.17 2.54
C ALA A 299 9.84 1.23 2.40
N VAL A 300 9.66 -0.07 2.57
CA VAL A 300 10.72 -1.08 2.33
C VAL A 300 11.13 -1.11 0.85
N LEU A 301 10.19 -1.03 -0.09
CA LEU A 301 10.49 -0.96 -1.52
C LEU A 301 11.26 0.32 -1.88
N MET A 302 10.88 1.47 -1.31
CA MET A 302 11.52 2.76 -1.56
C MET A 302 12.93 2.83 -0.97
N THR A 303 13.10 2.36 0.28
CA THR A 303 14.43 2.27 0.91
C THR A 303 15.33 1.32 0.14
N THR A 304 14.80 0.19 -0.34
CA THR A 304 15.54 -0.73 -1.21
C THR A 304 15.92 -0.05 -2.53
N ASN A 305 15.01 0.70 -3.17
CA ASN A 305 15.34 1.46 -4.39
C ASN A 305 16.48 2.47 -4.14
N ALA A 306 16.42 3.21 -3.03
CA ALA A 306 17.46 4.16 -2.64
C ALA A 306 18.82 3.46 -2.39
N ILE A 307 18.83 2.32 -1.70
CA ILE A 307 20.05 1.52 -1.47
C ILE A 307 20.61 0.99 -2.80
N LEU A 308 19.76 0.49 -3.70
CA LEU A 308 20.18 -0.01 -5.02
C LEU A 308 20.76 1.11 -5.90
N LYS A 309 20.17 2.30 -5.87
CA LYS A 309 20.70 3.49 -6.56
C LYS A 309 22.05 3.91 -5.97
N ARG A 310 22.15 4.02 -4.63
CA ARG A 310 23.40 4.38 -3.93
C ARG A 310 24.53 3.39 -4.19
N ARG A 311 24.25 2.08 -4.13
CA ARG A 311 25.26 1.02 -4.32
C ARG A 311 25.60 0.75 -5.80
N ARG A 312 24.94 1.44 -6.74
CA ARG A 312 25.10 1.27 -8.20
C ARG A 312 25.05 -0.20 -8.66
N LYS A 313 24.34 -1.06 -7.93
CA LYS A 313 24.23 -2.48 -8.28
C LYS A 313 23.22 -2.63 -9.42
N HIS A 314 23.63 -3.30 -10.49
CA HIS A 314 22.75 -3.71 -11.58
C HIS A 314 21.87 -4.87 -11.12
N PHE A 315 20.85 -4.56 -10.31
CA PHE A 315 19.85 -5.54 -9.93
C PHE A 315 18.73 -5.53 -10.97
N GLN A 316 18.56 -6.65 -11.66
CA GLN A 316 17.43 -6.86 -12.57
C GLN A 316 16.23 -7.35 -11.76
N SER A 317 15.67 -6.49 -10.89
CA SER A 317 14.38 -6.76 -10.26
C SER A 317 13.25 -6.50 -11.24
N SER A 318 12.26 -7.39 -11.24
CA SER A 318 10.95 -7.01 -11.76
C SER A 318 10.33 -6.03 -10.76
N PRO A 319 9.82 -4.87 -11.21
CA PRO A 319 9.17 -3.94 -10.32
C PRO A 319 7.80 -4.51 -9.93
N VAL A 320 7.30 -4.10 -8.78
CA VAL A 320 6.09 -4.64 -8.15
C VAL A 320 4.89 -3.78 -8.51
N ASP A 321 3.82 -4.41 -8.97
CA ASP A 321 2.54 -3.73 -9.19
C ASP A 321 1.92 -3.33 -7.84
N THR A 322 1.56 -2.05 -7.74
CA THR A 322 0.96 -1.47 -6.52
C THR A 322 -0.30 -2.19 -6.06
N THR A 323 -1.11 -2.72 -6.98
CA THR A 323 -2.32 -3.45 -6.61
C THR A 323 -2.06 -4.80 -6.01
N THR A 324 -1.15 -5.55 -6.62
CA THR A 324 -0.72 -6.84 -6.11
C THR A 324 -0.13 -6.65 -4.72
N LEU A 325 0.60 -5.56 -4.50
CA LEU A 325 1.13 -5.20 -3.18
C LEU A 325 0.02 -4.91 -2.17
N THR A 326 -0.98 -4.10 -2.50
CA THR A 326 -2.10 -3.77 -1.60
C THR A 326 -2.91 -5.01 -1.23
N VAL A 327 -3.31 -5.83 -2.22
CA VAL A 327 -4.09 -7.05 -1.99
C VAL A 327 -3.30 -8.04 -1.15
N LEU A 328 -2.02 -8.23 -1.48
CA LEU A 328 -1.16 -9.12 -0.73
C LEU A 328 -0.91 -8.63 0.69
N ALA A 329 -0.76 -7.31 0.90
CA ALA A 329 -0.61 -6.73 2.23
C ALA A 329 -1.88 -6.92 3.08
N ALA A 330 -3.07 -6.74 2.50
CA ALA A 330 -4.32 -6.99 3.21
C ALA A 330 -4.46 -8.48 3.59
N VAL A 331 -4.33 -9.38 2.61
CA VAL A 331 -4.53 -10.83 2.84
C VAL A 331 -3.45 -11.41 3.76
N LEU A 332 -2.17 -11.18 3.45
CA LEU A 332 -1.08 -11.70 4.27
C LEU A 332 -0.96 -11.00 5.61
N GLY A 333 -1.32 -9.72 5.70
CA GLY A 333 -1.38 -9.01 6.97
C GLY A 333 -2.38 -9.66 7.91
N THR A 334 -3.59 -9.96 7.41
CA THR A 334 -4.62 -10.70 8.18
C THR A 334 -4.17 -12.11 8.55
N VAL A 335 -3.62 -12.88 7.59
CA VAL A 335 -3.09 -14.22 7.88
C VAL A 335 -1.97 -14.16 8.91
N ALA A 336 -1.05 -13.18 8.80
CA ALA A 336 0.03 -13.00 9.75
C ALA A 336 -0.51 -12.67 11.14
N ILE A 337 -1.47 -11.75 11.29
CA ILE A 337 -2.09 -11.44 12.58
C ILE A 337 -2.73 -12.69 13.17
N HIS A 338 -3.46 -13.46 12.37
CA HIS A 338 -4.10 -14.69 12.85
C HIS A 338 -3.08 -15.75 13.30
N VAL A 339 -2.02 -15.97 12.51
CA VAL A 339 -0.93 -16.89 12.88
C VAL A 339 -0.20 -16.41 14.13
N GLN A 340 0.03 -15.09 14.27
CA GLN A 340 0.62 -14.50 15.46
C GLN A 340 -0.28 -14.65 16.68
N ALA A 341 -1.59 -14.63 16.51
CA ALA A 341 -2.59 -14.80 17.57
C ALA A 341 -2.77 -16.27 18.02
N VAL A 342 -2.42 -17.25 17.19
CA VAL A 342 -2.51 -18.69 17.52
C VAL A 342 -1.18 -19.27 17.99
N SER A 343 -0.05 -18.70 17.56
CA SER A 343 1.28 -19.22 17.88
C SER A 343 1.70 -18.91 19.33
N PRO A 344 1.91 -19.92 20.20
CA PRO A 344 2.28 -19.71 21.60
C PRO A 344 3.54 -18.86 21.79
N VAL A 345 4.59 -19.18 21.02
CA VAL A 345 5.89 -18.50 21.09
C VAL A 345 5.76 -17.02 20.73
N VAL A 346 4.91 -16.70 19.74
CA VAL A 346 4.70 -15.32 19.30
C VAL A 346 3.87 -14.54 20.31
N LEU A 347 2.83 -15.16 20.88
CA LEU A 347 2.04 -14.57 21.95
C LEU A 347 2.90 -14.24 23.18
N GLU A 348 3.77 -15.17 23.60
CA GLU A 348 4.71 -14.93 24.70
C GLU A 348 5.67 -13.78 24.38
N PHE A 349 6.16 -13.70 23.14
CA PHE A 349 7.00 -12.60 22.70
C PHE A 349 6.27 -11.25 22.74
N TYR A 350 5.03 -11.16 22.26
CA TYR A 350 4.24 -9.93 22.36
C TYR A 350 3.89 -9.58 23.80
N ALA A 351 3.54 -10.57 24.63
CA ALA A 351 3.32 -10.36 26.06
C ALA A 351 4.59 -9.80 26.72
N PHE A 352 5.77 -10.33 26.38
CA PHE A 352 7.04 -9.78 26.84
C PHE A 352 7.22 -8.32 26.41
N LEU A 353 6.95 -7.97 25.14
CA LEU A 353 7.06 -6.59 24.65
C LEU A 353 6.12 -5.61 25.37
N PHE A 354 4.86 -6.01 25.64
CA PHE A 354 3.93 -5.18 26.40
C PHE A 354 4.35 -4.98 27.85
N ASN A 355 5.03 -5.98 28.43
CA ASN A 355 5.50 -5.93 29.81
C ASN A 355 6.95 -5.40 29.95
N ALA A 356 7.61 -5.03 28.85
CA ALA A 356 8.99 -4.53 28.87
C ALA A 356 9.15 -3.21 29.63
N ALA A 357 8.11 -2.37 29.60
CA ALA A 357 8.02 -1.13 30.36
C ALA A 357 6.61 -1.03 30.96
N THR A 358 6.45 -1.56 32.17
CA THR A 358 5.18 -1.50 32.92
C THR A 358 5.19 -0.36 33.93
N VAL A 359 4.00 0.14 34.24
CA VAL A 359 3.79 1.03 35.37
C VAL A 359 3.00 0.29 36.43
N VAL A 360 3.47 0.37 37.68
CA VAL A 360 2.97 -0.39 38.81
C VAL A 360 2.47 0.58 39.88
N ASN A 361 1.35 0.24 40.52
CA ASN A 361 0.80 0.98 41.65
C ASN A 361 1.54 0.65 42.97
N GLU A 362 1.25 1.39 44.04
CA GLU A 362 1.78 1.18 45.40
C GLU A 362 1.55 -0.25 45.92
N THR A 363 0.48 -0.90 45.45
CA THR A 363 0.13 -2.29 45.79
C THR A 363 0.88 -3.35 44.97
N GLY A 364 1.79 -2.95 44.07
CA GLY A 364 2.50 -3.87 43.19
C GLY A 364 1.70 -4.33 41.95
N GLN A 365 0.52 -3.76 41.72
CA GLN A 365 -0.33 -4.08 40.55
C GLN A 365 0.04 -3.25 39.33
N VAL A 366 0.20 -3.89 38.17
CA VAL A 366 0.41 -3.23 36.88
C VAL A 366 -0.81 -2.40 36.45
N THR A 367 -0.64 -1.09 36.31
CA THR A 367 -1.68 -0.13 35.85
C THR A 367 -1.41 0.41 34.44
N GLY A 368 -0.23 0.15 33.88
CA GLY A 368 0.14 0.60 32.54
C GLY A 368 1.03 -0.40 31.79
N LEU A 369 0.75 -0.57 30.51
CA LEU A 369 1.53 -1.36 29.55
C LEU A 369 2.02 -0.46 28.40
N GLU A 370 3.26 -0.62 27.96
CA GLU A 370 3.78 0.07 26.77
C GLU A 370 3.48 -0.72 25.50
N CYS A 371 2.70 -0.15 24.59
CA CYS A 371 2.37 -0.76 23.30
C CYS A 371 3.35 -0.37 22.17
N GLY A 372 4.21 0.63 22.38
CA GLY A 372 5.12 1.14 21.36
C GLY A 372 6.06 0.07 20.79
N TYR A 373 6.63 -0.79 21.64
CA TYR A 373 7.52 -1.88 21.20
C TYR A 373 6.77 -2.95 20.40
N ALA A 374 5.59 -3.36 20.90
CA ALA A 374 4.74 -4.32 20.21
C ALA A 374 4.31 -3.80 18.83
N MET A 375 3.90 -2.52 18.75
CA MET A 375 3.56 -1.89 17.47
C MET A 375 4.75 -1.75 16.53
N ALA A 376 5.96 -1.47 17.04
CA ALA A 376 7.16 -1.41 16.21
C ALA A 376 7.43 -2.76 15.55
N VAL A 377 7.40 -3.83 16.33
CA VAL A 377 7.59 -5.20 15.85
C VAL A 377 6.46 -5.61 14.91
N ALA A 378 5.20 -5.31 15.24
CA ALA A 378 4.06 -5.59 14.38
C ALA A 378 4.17 -4.83 13.05
N SER A 379 4.57 -3.56 13.08
CA SER A 379 4.77 -2.75 11.87
C SER A 379 5.87 -3.32 10.97
N VAL A 380 7.00 -3.75 11.57
CA VAL A 380 8.12 -4.36 10.83
C VAL A 380 7.70 -5.71 10.26
N THR A 381 7.07 -6.58 11.05
CA THR A 381 6.66 -7.91 10.57
C THR A 381 5.59 -7.82 9.49
N LEU A 382 4.53 -7.05 9.70
CA LEU A 382 3.43 -6.89 8.76
C LEU A 382 3.84 -6.10 7.51
N GLY A 383 4.79 -5.18 7.62
CA GLY A 383 5.37 -4.46 6.48
C GLY A 383 6.35 -5.28 5.66
N CYS A 384 7.18 -6.09 6.32
CA CYS A 384 8.22 -6.88 5.67
C CYS A 384 7.69 -8.16 5.04
N VAL A 385 6.62 -8.78 5.54
CA VAL A 385 6.13 -10.07 5.01
C VAL A 385 5.64 -9.97 3.55
N PRO A 386 4.75 -9.03 3.17
CA PRO A 386 4.33 -8.87 1.78
C PRO A 386 5.49 -8.40 0.90
N ALA A 387 6.32 -7.48 1.39
CA ALA A 387 7.48 -7.00 0.64
C ALA A 387 8.51 -8.12 0.39
N ALA A 388 8.83 -8.93 1.40
CA ALA A 388 9.82 -10.01 1.32
C ALA A 388 9.34 -11.16 0.43
N LEU A 389 8.06 -11.53 0.50
CA LEU A 389 7.50 -12.53 -0.41
C LEU A 389 7.55 -12.05 -1.86
N VAL A 390 7.26 -10.76 -2.10
CA VAL A 390 7.39 -10.18 -3.42
C VAL A 390 8.86 -10.09 -3.88
N PHE A 391 9.79 -9.69 -3.02
CA PHE A 391 11.23 -9.73 -3.33
C PHE A 391 11.71 -11.16 -3.64
N SER A 392 11.21 -12.16 -2.91
CA SER A 392 11.57 -13.56 -3.11
C SER A 392 11.10 -14.12 -4.46
N THR A 393 9.95 -13.67 -4.95
CA THR A 393 9.47 -14.00 -6.30
C THR A 393 10.22 -13.22 -7.38
N SER A 394 10.61 -11.97 -7.12
CA SER A 394 11.48 -11.20 -8.02
C SER A 394 12.91 -11.74 -8.08
N LEU A 395 13.36 -12.52 -7.09
CA LEU A 395 14.68 -13.16 -7.06
C LEU A 395 14.75 -14.46 -7.88
N ARG A 396 13.61 -14.97 -8.39
CA ARG A 396 13.56 -16.18 -9.23
C ARG A 396 13.35 -15.83 -10.72
N PRO A 397 14.29 -16.12 -11.63
CA PRO A 397 15.73 -16.23 -11.42
C PRO A 397 16.56 -15.56 -12.53
N THR A 398 17.74 -15.08 -12.16
CA THR A 398 18.91 -14.83 -13.00
C THR A 398 19.23 -16.01 -13.96
N LYS A 399 18.73 -17.22 -13.68
CA LYS A 399 18.81 -18.40 -14.56
C LYS A 399 17.99 -18.27 -15.85
N GLN A 400 16.82 -17.63 -15.84
CA GLN A 400 16.05 -17.39 -17.07
C GLN A 400 16.66 -16.25 -17.90
N ALA A 401 17.21 -15.23 -17.24
CA ALA A 401 17.96 -14.15 -17.91
C ALA A 401 19.27 -14.66 -18.54
N VAL A 402 19.97 -15.60 -17.90
CA VAL A 402 21.14 -16.28 -18.47
C VAL A 402 20.74 -17.20 -19.63
N GLY A 403 19.63 -17.94 -19.52
CA GLY A 403 19.09 -18.75 -20.63
C GLY A 403 18.66 -17.91 -21.85
N GLN A 404 18.05 -16.74 -21.62
CA GLN A 404 17.72 -15.79 -22.69
C GLN A 404 18.96 -15.10 -23.28
N ARG A 405 20.00 -14.81 -22.48
CA ARG A 405 21.29 -14.31 -22.96
C ARG A 405 22.04 -15.34 -23.80
N LEU A 406 22.00 -16.62 -23.42
CA LEU A 406 22.60 -17.72 -24.18
C LEU A 406 21.85 -18.00 -25.49
N ARG A 407 20.50 -18.00 -25.47
CA ARG A 407 19.70 -18.10 -26.71
C ARG A 407 19.99 -16.96 -27.69
N ARG A 408 20.18 -15.72 -27.19
CA ARG A 408 20.53 -14.55 -28.01
C ARG A 408 21.97 -14.56 -28.56
N MET A 409 22.89 -15.29 -27.92
CA MET A 409 24.22 -15.53 -28.52
C MET A 409 24.13 -16.54 -29.67
N SER A 410 23.27 -17.56 -29.56
CA SER A 410 23.09 -18.54 -30.64
C SER A 410 22.45 -17.95 -31.91
N THR A 411 21.53 -16.98 -31.78
CA THR A 411 20.89 -16.33 -32.94
C THR A 411 21.72 -15.24 -33.59
N ARG A 412 22.82 -14.78 -32.97
CA ARG A 412 23.73 -13.78 -33.55
C ARG A 412 24.87 -14.37 -34.36
N LEU A 413 25.08 -15.69 -34.32
CA LEU A 413 26.04 -16.37 -35.19
C LEU A 413 25.51 -16.60 -36.62
N GLY A 414 24.28 -16.18 -36.93
CA GLY A 414 23.66 -16.35 -38.24
C GLY A 414 23.31 -15.08 -39.02
N ILE A 415 23.65 -13.88 -38.53
CA ILE A 415 23.31 -12.62 -39.21
C ILE A 415 24.55 -11.74 -39.32
N SER A 416 25.07 -11.62 -40.54
CA SER A 416 26.16 -10.73 -40.93
C SER A 416 25.83 -9.27 -40.57
N PRO A 417 26.75 -8.50 -39.96
CA PRO A 417 26.50 -7.12 -39.59
C PRO A 417 26.57 -6.25 -40.84
N ARG A 418 25.41 -5.87 -41.38
CA ARG A 418 25.34 -4.73 -42.31
C ARG A 418 25.55 -3.46 -41.50
N THR A 419 26.64 -2.77 -41.75
CA THR A 419 26.92 -1.39 -41.31
C THR A 419 25.73 -0.51 -41.67
N VAL A 420 25.07 0.04 -40.64
CA VAL A 420 24.05 1.09 -40.81
C VAL A 420 24.73 2.41 -40.48
N ASP A 421 24.95 3.22 -41.51
CA ASP A 421 25.47 4.57 -41.40
C ASP A 421 24.55 5.42 -40.52
N VAL A 422 25.18 6.08 -39.54
CA VAL A 422 24.58 7.10 -38.69
C VAL A 422 24.52 8.40 -39.51
N ALA A 423 23.53 8.50 -40.39
CA ALA A 423 23.15 9.76 -41.04
C ALA A 423 21.67 9.71 -41.46
N GLY A 424 20.83 10.45 -40.74
CA GLY A 424 19.61 11.06 -41.29
C GLY A 424 18.47 10.16 -41.80
N THR A 425 18.41 8.87 -41.49
CA THR A 425 17.32 8.01 -41.98
C THR A 425 16.23 7.76 -40.93
N THR A 426 15.02 8.11 -41.36
CA THR A 426 13.72 8.06 -40.71
C THR A 426 13.28 6.62 -40.41
N GLU A 427 13.38 6.18 -39.14
CA GLU A 427 13.01 4.81 -38.75
C GLU A 427 11.49 4.63 -38.59
N GLN A 428 10.95 3.66 -39.34
CA GLN A 428 9.58 3.14 -39.24
C GLN A 428 9.26 2.60 -37.83
N PRO A 429 8.00 2.65 -37.41
CA PRO A 429 7.59 2.17 -36.09
C PRO A 429 7.83 0.65 -35.97
N ARG A 430 8.57 0.25 -34.93
CA ARG A 430 8.92 -1.15 -34.66
C ARG A 430 7.94 -1.78 -33.66
N HIS A 431 7.56 -3.02 -33.93
CA HIS A 431 6.80 -3.85 -32.99
C HIS A 431 7.71 -4.37 -31.88
N TYR A 432 7.29 -4.17 -30.63
CA TYR A 432 8.00 -4.64 -29.46
C TYR A 432 7.08 -5.50 -28.59
N VAL A 433 7.65 -6.39 -27.78
CA VAL A 433 6.84 -7.18 -26.82
C VAL A 433 6.33 -6.25 -25.71
N GLU A 434 7.11 -5.22 -25.39
CA GLU A 434 6.82 -4.23 -24.36
C GLU A 434 5.66 -3.27 -24.71
N SER A 435 5.29 -3.16 -26.00
CA SER A 435 4.09 -2.43 -26.44
C SER A 435 2.80 -3.25 -26.30
N MET A 436 2.90 -4.57 -26.07
CA MET A 436 1.74 -5.45 -25.98
C MET A 436 0.98 -5.29 -24.67
N PHE A 437 -0.34 -5.52 -24.72
CA PHE A 437 -1.22 -5.45 -23.53
C PHE A 437 -0.84 -6.48 -22.46
N GLY A 438 -0.28 -7.62 -22.88
CA GLY A 438 0.23 -8.65 -21.99
C GLY A 438 1.37 -8.18 -21.09
N PHE A 439 2.11 -7.12 -21.45
CA PHE A 439 3.19 -6.57 -20.64
C PHE A 439 2.71 -5.55 -19.58
N SER A 440 1.43 -5.18 -19.61
CA SER A 440 0.83 -4.26 -18.64
C SER A 440 0.54 -4.94 -17.30
N ASP A 441 0.46 -4.12 -16.26
CA ASP A 441 0.13 -4.54 -14.89
C ASP A 441 -1.36 -4.92 -14.78
N LEU A 442 -1.79 -5.50 -13.64
CA LEU A 442 -3.10 -6.15 -13.52
C LEU A 442 -4.25 -5.17 -13.76
N LYS A 443 -4.16 -3.97 -13.19
CA LYS A 443 -5.15 -2.90 -13.39
C LYS A 443 -5.22 -2.46 -14.83
N GLN A 444 -4.07 -2.15 -15.43
CA GLN A 444 -4.07 -1.68 -16.81
C GLN A 444 -4.55 -2.77 -17.79
N ARG A 445 -4.28 -4.06 -17.52
CA ARG A 445 -4.86 -5.19 -18.24
C ARG A 445 -6.38 -5.23 -18.11
N LEU A 446 -6.91 -5.05 -16.91
CA LEU A 446 -8.36 -4.99 -16.67
C LEU A 446 -9.00 -3.80 -17.41
N THR A 447 -8.38 -2.62 -17.33
CA THR A 447 -8.83 -1.41 -18.05
C THR A 447 -8.85 -1.65 -19.55
N LEU A 448 -7.79 -2.23 -20.12
CA LEU A 448 -7.71 -2.53 -21.54
C LEU A 448 -8.75 -3.57 -21.96
N TRP A 449 -8.98 -4.61 -21.15
CA TRP A 449 -10.02 -5.61 -21.39
C TRP A 449 -11.42 -4.99 -21.42
N LEU A 450 -11.75 -4.12 -20.45
CA LEU A 450 -13.03 -3.41 -20.38
C LEU A 450 -13.22 -2.38 -21.52
N CYS A 451 -12.12 -1.72 -21.92
CA CYS A 451 -12.16 -0.67 -22.94
C CYS A 451 -12.15 -1.20 -24.37
N CYS A 452 -11.44 -2.31 -24.63
CA CYS A 452 -11.15 -2.80 -25.98
C CYS A 452 -11.86 -4.12 -26.33
N GLY A 453 -12.36 -4.86 -25.34
CA GLY A 453 -12.96 -6.19 -25.54
C GLY A 453 -11.98 -7.21 -26.13
N HIS A 454 -12.51 -8.33 -26.65
CA HIS A 454 -11.73 -9.44 -27.21
C HIS A 454 -11.20 -9.18 -28.64
N ARG A 455 -10.73 -7.96 -28.94
CA ARG A 455 -10.20 -7.61 -30.26
C ARG A 455 -8.88 -8.35 -30.53
N ALA A 456 -9.00 -9.56 -31.07
CA ALA A 456 -7.93 -10.55 -31.24
C ALA A 456 -6.80 -10.16 -32.21
N ASN A 457 -6.91 -9.04 -32.95
CA ASN A 457 -5.93 -8.63 -33.96
C ASN A 457 -5.11 -7.39 -33.58
N ILE A 458 -5.19 -6.92 -32.32
CA ILE A 458 -4.47 -5.71 -31.88
C ILE A 458 -2.96 -5.94 -31.76
N GLU A 459 -2.51 -7.17 -31.50
CA GLU A 459 -1.10 -7.45 -31.22
C GLU A 459 -0.15 -7.13 -32.39
N ASN A 460 -0.62 -7.30 -33.63
CA ASN A 460 0.16 -7.03 -34.84
C ASN A 460 0.26 -5.54 -35.21
N ILE A 461 -0.43 -4.66 -34.47
CA ILE A 461 -0.44 -3.21 -34.72
C ILE A 461 -0.01 -2.40 -33.49
N CYS A 462 0.60 -3.07 -32.49
CA CYS A 462 1.10 -2.44 -31.27
C CYS A 462 2.54 -1.92 -31.42
N TYR A 463 2.73 -0.62 -31.19
CA TYR A 463 4.01 0.09 -31.23
C TYR A 463 4.34 0.76 -29.89
N GLY A 464 5.60 1.17 -29.72
CA GLY A 464 6.09 1.85 -28.51
C GLY A 464 6.70 0.91 -27.46
N GLY A 465 6.72 1.32 -26.20
CA GLY A 465 7.45 0.68 -25.13
C GLY A 465 8.98 0.90 -25.17
N SER A 466 9.50 1.92 -25.87
CA SER A 466 10.95 2.12 -26.00
C SER A 466 11.65 2.36 -24.65
N ALA A 467 10.94 3.00 -23.70
CA ALA A 467 11.39 3.16 -22.33
C ALA A 467 11.63 1.80 -21.62
N TYR A 468 10.75 0.82 -21.82
CA TYR A 468 10.90 -0.50 -21.20
C TYR A 468 12.05 -1.30 -21.79
N ARG A 469 12.34 -1.13 -23.08
CA ARG A 469 13.53 -1.71 -23.69
C ARG A 469 14.81 -1.15 -23.06
N LEU A 470 14.85 0.15 -22.79
CA LEU A 470 15.95 0.77 -22.04
C LEU A 470 16.07 0.16 -20.65
N PHE A 471 14.95 -0.06 -19.95
CA PHE A 471 14.95 -0.70 -18.65
C PHE A 471 15.38 -2.17 -18.67
N HIS A 472 15.16 -2.88 -19.78
CA HIS A 472 15.67 -4.24 -19.98
C HIS A 472 17.19 -4.26 -20.23
N VAL A 473 17.73 -3.22 -20.87
CA VAL A 473 19.18 -3.04 -21.05
C VAL A 473 19.83 -2.77 -19.70
N ASP A 474 19.31 -1.78 -18.97
CA ASP A 474 19.75 -1.47 -17.62
C ASP A 474 18.59 -0.91 -16.79
N ALA A 475 18.27 -1.61 -15.68
CA ALA A 475 17.24 -1.14 -14.74
C ALA A 475 17.64 0.18 -14.07
N ALA A 476 18.91 0.62 -14.19
CA ALA A 476 19.37 1.88 -13.67
C ALA A 476 18.64 3.11 -14.24
N TYR A 477 18.10 3.00 -15.45
CA TYR A 477 17.32 4.07 -16.08
C TYR A 477 15.90 4.19 -15.56
N ARG A 478 15.43 3.32 -14.65
CA ARG A 478 14.11 3.51 -14.01
C ARG A 478 14.23 4.49 -12.85
N THR A 479 13.30 5.43 -12.77
CA THR A 479 13.14 6.28 -11.58
C THR A 479 12.88 5.41 -10.35
N GLU A 480 11.93 4.48 -10.43
CA GLU A 480 11.66 3.49 -9.39
C GLU A 480 11.97 2.06 -9.90
N ARG A 481 12.93 1.36 -9.27
CA ARG A 481 13.32 -0.01 -9.67
C ARG A 481 12.47 -1.11 -9.02
N THR A 482 11.83 -0.77 -7.90
CA THR A 482 11.11 -1.71 -7.03
C THR A 482 9.60 -1.59 -7.16
N ILE A 483 9.08 -0.42 -7.55
CA ILE A 483 7.65 -0.17 -7.75
C ILE A 483 7.39 0.00 -9.25
N SER A 484 6.39 -0.69 -9.78
CA SER A 484 6.01 -0.60 -11.18
C SER A 484 5.26 0.68 -11.45
N GLN A 485 5.69 1.42 -12.47
CA GLN A 485 5.05 2.67 -12.90
C GLN A 485 4.25 2.48 -14.20
N ARG A 486 4.03 1.23 -14.64
CA ARG A 486 3.38 0.92 -15.93
C ARG A 486 1.92 1.32 -16.00
N ASP A 487 1.20 1.32 -14.89
CA ASP A 487 -0.22 1.74 -14.88
C ASP A 487 -0.40 3.22 -15.26
N THR A 488 0.68 4.02 -15.22
CA THR A 488 0.62 5.43 -15.67
C THR A 488 0.64 5.60 -17.18
N ASP A 489 1.00 4.54 -17.93
CA ASP A 489 1.09 4.60 -19.37
C ASP A 489 -0.29 4.80 -20.01
N CYS A 490 -0.32 5.51 -21.13
CA CYS A 490 -1.51 5.63 -21.95
C CYS A 490 -1.36 4.77 -23.22
N PHE A 491 -2.49 4.34 -23.78
CA PHE A 491 -2.53 3.68 -25.09
C PHE A 491 -3.28 4.55 -26.08
N VAL A 492 -2.64 4.89 -27.19
CA VAL A 492 -3.18 5.74 -28.25
C VAL A 492 -3.61 4.85 -29.41
N PHE A 493 -4.91 4.80 -29.69
CA PHE A 493 -5.49 4.02 -30.78
C PHE A 493 -5.70 4.92 -32.00
N GLY A 494 -4.94 4.69 -33.07
CA GLY A 494 -5.06 5.41 -34.34
C GLY A 494 -6.02 4.72 -35.31
N PHE A 495 -6.99 5.47 -35.82
CA PHE A 495 -7.96 5.01 -36.81
C PHE A 495 -7.81 5.77 -38.11
N ASP A 496 -7.93 5.06 -39.23
CA ASP A 496 -7.96 5.66 -40.56
C ASP A 496 -9.30 6.39 -40.85
N ALA A 497 -9.39 6.99 -42.04
CA ALA A 497 -10.61 7.65 -42.52
C ALA A 497 -11.82 6.70 -42.64
N THR A 498 -11.59 5.39 -42.76
CA THR A 498 -12.64 4.35 -42.83
C THR A 498 -13.02 3.79 -41.46
N ASN A 499 -12.53 4.40 -40.37
CA ASN A 499 -12.76 3.98 -38.99
C ASN A 499 -12.17 2.59 -38.66
N ARG A 500 -11.16 2.14 -39.41
CA ARG A 500 -10.40 0.92 -39.11
C ARG A 500 -9.22 1.26 -38.22
N LEU A 501 -8.97 0.41 -37.23
CA LEU A 501 -7.83 0.55 -36.33
C LEU A 501 -6.55 0.20 -37.11
N VAL A 502 -5.65 1.17 -37.26
CA VAL A 502 -4.41 1.03 -38.04
C VAL A 502 -3.17 0.96 -37.16
N GLU A 503 -3.21 1.58 -35.98
CA GLU A 503 -2.09 1.57 -35.05
C GLU A 503 -2.57 1.63 -33.59
N VAL A 504 -1.79 1.04 -32.69
CA VAL A 504 -1.93 1.22 -31.24
C VAL A 504 -0.55 1.51 -30.68
N THR A 505 -0.36 2.70 -30.12
CA THR A 505 0.93 3.09 -29.57
C THR A 505 0.85 3.25 -28.05
N ARG A 506 1.67 2.48 -27.33
CA ARG A 506 1.88 2.64 -25.89
C ARG A 506 2.81 3.84 -25.66
N VAL A 507 2.41 4.74 -24.77
CA VAL A 507 3.21 5.89 -24.38
C VAL A 507 3.46 5.92 -22.88
N SER A 508 4.71 6.19 -22.51
CA SER A 508 5.18 6.26 -21.12
C SER A 508 5.65 7.66 -20.75
N LEU A 509 5.44 8.03 -19.49
CA LEU A 509 5.91 9.32 -18.96
C LEU A 509 7.44 9.36 -18.89
N VAL A 510 8.03 10.45 -19.39
CA VAL A 510 9.47 10.73 -19.28
C VAL A 510 9.92 10.76 -17.81
N ALA A 511 9.04 11.17 -16.89
CA ALA A 511 9.32 11.20 -15.45
C ALA A 511 9.68 9.82 -14.85
N ASN A 512 9.33 8.73 -15.54
CA ASN A 512 9.66 7.36 -15.12
C ASN A 512 11.08 6.94 -15.58
N ILE A 513 11.76 7.78 -16.37
CA ILE A 513 13.09 7.54 -16.94
C ILE A 513 14.14 8.43 -16.25
N ASP A 514 15.09 7.80 -15.57
CA ASP A 514 16.22 8.44 -14.92
C ASP A 514 17.44 8.49 -15.85
N MET A 515 17.59 9.61 -16.57
CA MET A 515 18.73 9.86 -17.46
C MET A 515 19.93 10.49 -16.75
N THR A 516 19.88 10.68 -15.42
CA THR A 516 20.95 11.38 -14.67
C THR A 516 22.14 10.47 -14.34
N LEU A 517 21.92 9.16 -14.26
CA LEU A 517 22.93 8.16 -13.86
C LEU A 517 24.09 7.89 -14.86
N PRO A 518 23.99 8.03 -16.20
CA PRO A 518 25.08 7.58 -17.09
C PRO A 518 26.23 8.56 -17.27
N ARG A 519 26.09 9.84 -16.89
CA ARG A 519 27.07 10.89 -17.26
C ARG A 519 28.45 10.73 -16.60
N HIS A 520 28.58 10.00 -15.49
CA HIS A 520 29.86 9.89 -14.75
C HIS A 520 30.72 8.66 -15.07
N ARG A 521 30.43 7.90 -16.14
CA ARG A 521 31.33 6.81 -16.58
C ARG A 521 32.37 7.22 -17.64
N ARG A 522 32.40 8.49 -18.06
CA ARG A 522 33.41 8.99 -19.01
C ARG A 522 34.39 9.91 -18.31
N GLY A 523 35.59 9.39 -18.04
CA GLY A 523 36.82 10.19 -18.05
C GLY A 523 37.20 10.52 -19.49
N VAL A 524 36.29 11.14 -20.24
CA VAL A 524 36.58 11.73 -21.55
C VAL A 524 36.26 13.20 -21.37
N ALA A 525 37.28 14.03 -21.57
CA ALA A 525 37.22 15.47 -21.49
C ALA A 525 36.01 16.02 -22.28
N PRO A 526 35.41 17.13 -21.83
CA PRO A 526 34.36 17.78 -22.59
C PRO A 526 35.00 18.37 -23.84
N THR A 527 34.90 17.69 -24.99
CA THR A 527 35.08 18.37 -26.27
C THR A 527 33.90 19.30 -26.45
N VAL A 528 34.23 20.58 -26.36
CA VAL A 528 33.43 21.75 -26.68
C VAL A 528 32.74 21.54 -28.03
N GLU A 529 31.42 21.36 -27.99
CA GLU A 529 30.48 21.64 -29.09
C GLU A 529 29.07 21.79 -28.48
N ASP A 530 28.92 22.84 -27.67
CA ASP A 530 27.62 23.39 -27.27
C ASP A 530 27.08 24.23 -28.43
N THR A 531 26.59 23.58 -29.49
CA THR A 531 25.84 24.24 -30.56
C THR A 531 24.96 23.22 -31.31
N ALA A 532 23.69 23.03 -30.91
CA ALA A 532 22.51 22.96 -31.81
C ALA A 532 21.22 22.40 -31.14
N PRO A 533 20.02 22.87 -31.55
CA PRO A 533 18.71 22.43 -31.06
C PRO A 533 18.24 21.10 -31.70
N GLN A 534 19.04 20.03 -31.64
CA GLN A 534 18.79 18.78 -32.39
C GLN A 534 18.01 17.69 -31.64
N ASN A 535 17.69 17.87 -30.34
CA ASN A 535 17.05 16.83 -29.53
C ASN A 535 15.51 16.86 -29.51
N VAL A 536 14.87 17.74 -30.29
CA VAL A 536 13.40 17.84 -30.39
C VAL A 536 12.95 17.18 -31.69
N SER A 537 11.99 16.26 -31.60
CA SER A 537 11.32 15.67 -32.76
C SER A 537 10.08 16.48 -33.13
N THR A 538 9.70 16.43 -34.41
CA THR A 538 8.44 17.01 -34.93
C THR A 538 7.22 16.13 -34.63
N LEU A 539 7.40 15.04 -33.87
CA LEU A 539 6.36 14.07 -33.54
C LEU A 539 5.71 14.41 -32.19
N ALA A 540 4.45 14.00 -31.99
CA ALA A 540 3.71 14.25 -30.75
C ALA A 540 4.39 13.66 -29.50
N VAL A 541 5.17 12.58 -29.67
CA VAL A 541 5.85 11.88 -28.58
C VAL A 541 7.33 11.69 -28.87
N GLY A 542 8.12 11.65 -27.80
CA GLY A 542 9.54 11.35 -27.88
C GLY A 542 9.82 9.87 -28.13
N ARG A 543 11.10 9.55 -28.32
CA ARG A 543 11.61 8.17 -28.43
C ARG A 543 12.95 8.03 -27.72
N VAL A 544 13.17 6.86 -27.14
CA VAL A 544 14.47 6.46 -26.60
C VAL A 544 15.25 5.70 -27.66
N PHE A 545 16.46 6.18 -27.97
CA PHE A 545 17.39 5.53 -28.89
C PHE A 545 18.46 4.77 -28.10
N ILE A 546 18.70 3.54 -28.50
CA ILE A 546 19.73 2.66 -27.94
C ILE A 546 20.67 2.33 -29.10
N GLY A 547 21.81 3.03 -29.13
CA GLY A 547 22.85 2.87 -30.15
C GLY A 547 23.66 1.58 -30.00
N PRO A 548 24.55 1.29 -30.97
CA PRO A 548 25.42 0.13 -30.92
C PRO A 548 26.36 0.19 -29.70
N ARG A 549 26.75 -0.98 -29.18
CA ARG A 549 27.80 -1.05 -28.15
C ARG A 549 29.13 -0.71 -28.82
N CYS A 550 29.78 0.35 -28.36
CA CYS A 550 31.08 0.75 -28.88
C CYS A 550 32.20 -0.22 -28.45
N ASP A 551 32.08 -0.91 -27.29
CA ASP A 551 33.12 -1.82 -26.78
C ASP A 551 32.56 -3.08 -26.09
N VAL A 552 33.38 -4.13 -25.99
CA VAL A 552 33.12 -5.35 -25.23
C VAL A 552 33.06 -5.01 -23.73
N GLY A 553 31.84 -4.81 -23.22
CA GLY A 553 31.58 -4.48 -21.81
C GLY A 553 30.99 -3.08 -21.58
N ALA A 554 30.97 -2.22 -22.61
CA ALA A 554 30.33 -0.91 -22.53
C ALA A 554 28.80 -0.99 -22.63
N LEU A 555 28.12 -0.09 -21.90
CA LEU A 555 26.69 0.16 -22.09
C LEU A 555 26.48 0.78 -23.48
N PRO A 556 25.40 0.42 -24.20
CA PRO A 556 25.08 1.06 -25.47
C PRO A 556 24.89 2.58 -25.27
N SER A 557 25.22 3.38 -26.28
CA SER A 557 24.91 4.82 -26.23
C SER A 557 23.39 5.01 -26.14
N THR A 558 22.91 5.78 -25.16
CA THR A 558 21.47 6.00 -24.95
C THR A 558 21.18 7.48 -25.07
N SER A 559 20.27 7.85 -25.98
CA SER A 559 19.79 9.23 -26.11
C SER A 559 18.26 9.27 -26.03
N LEU A 560 17.73 10.28 -25.34
CA LEU A 560 16.30 10.57 -25.31
C LEU A 560 16.06 11.73 -26.27
N ARG A 561 15.23 11.49 -27.29
CA ARG A 561 14.73 12.57 -28.15
C ARG A 561 13.35 12.95 -27.67
N HIS A 562 13.18 14.22 -27.31
CA HIS A 562 11.89 14.71 -26.83
C HIS A 562 10.90 14.83 -27.99
N GLY A 563 9.61 14.66 -27.68
CA GLY A 563 8.52 15.00 -28.60
C GLY A 563 8.44 16.51 -28.82
N ALA A 564 7.62 16.91 -29.77
CA ALA A 564 7.31 18.31 -30.05
C ALA A 564 6.89 19.05 -28.78
N CYS A 565 7.27 20.33 -28.70
CA CYS A 565 6.99 21.22 -27.56
C CYS A 565 7.44 20.66 -26.20
N GLY A 566 8.48 19.81 -26.16
CA GLY A 566 8.96 19.22 -24.91
C GLY A 566 8.00 18.19 -24.32
N SER A 567 7.36 17.38 -25.16
CA SER A 567 6.42 16.33 -24.75
C SER A 567 6.94 15.50 -23.58
N ALA A 568 6.09 15.34 -22.55
CA ALA A 568 6.36 14.52 -21.38
C ALA A 568 6.17 13.01 -21.65
N TRP A 569 5.92 12.61 -22.89
CA TRP A 569 5.61 11.25 -23.29
C TRP A 569 6.63 10.69 -24.28
N VAL A 570 6.91 9.40 -24.15
CA VAL A 570 7.78 8.63 -25.03
C VAL A 570 7.02 7.41 -25.52
N ALA A 571 7.04 7.15 -26.83
CA ALA A 571 6.60 5.88 -27.39
C ALA A 571 7.69 4.83 -27.24
#